data_AF-A0A3L9YW87-F1
#
_entry.id   AF-A0A3L9YW87-F1
#
_cell.length_a   1.000
_cell.length_b   1.000
_cell.length_c   1.000
_cell.angle_alpha   90.00
_cell.angle_beta   90.00
_cell.angle_gamma   90.00
#
_symmetry.space_group_name_H-M   'P 1'
#
loop_
_entity.id
_entity.type
_entity.pdbx_description
1 polymer ?
#
loop_
_entity_poly.entity_id
_entity_poly.type
_entity_poly.pdbx_seq_one_letter_code
_entity_poly.pdbx_strand_id
1 'polypeptide(L)'
;METLQTEIYDHDSDLDVTHKINSIELDNWINHLKYINKELTNLIGLCGEDLSNKLNDETILEKFKKKDVENDNLLNALFNYTTSRRDIVECEDTECDMVYITEHESYRRSYLYHLDKYRRLKDEFFDKVQGNLILRNLTA
;
A
#
# COMPACT_ATOMS: atom_id res chain seq x y z
N MET A 1 5.35 19.28 -10.87
CA MET A 1 5.71 17.85 -10.98
C MET A 1 5.13 17.40 -12.31
N GLU A 2 5.96 17.17 -13.33
CA GLU A 2 5.46 16.70 -14.62
C GLU A 2 4.90 15.28 -14.44
N THR A 3 3.64 15.10 -14.81
CA THR A 3 2.92 13.84 -14.75
C THR A 3 3.32 12.99 -15.96
N LEU A 4 3.68 11.72 -15.74
CA LEU A 4 3.82 10.74 -16.83
C LEU A 4 2.52 10.75 -17.66
N GLN A 5 2.63 10.80 -19.00
CA GLN A 5 1.46 10.80 -19.87
C GLN A 5 0.78 9.42 -19.80
N THR A 6 -0.46 9.37 -19.32
CA THR A 6 -1.22 8.13 -19.10
C THR A 6 -2.41 7.95 -20.03
N GLU A 7 -2.69 8.93 -20.88
CA GLU A 7 -3.75 8.85 -21.89
C GLU A 7 -3.38 7.83 -22.97
N ILE A 8 -4.29 6.88 -23.22
CA ILE A 8 -4.14 5.87 -24.27
C ILE A 8 -4.75 6.39 -25.57
N TYR A 9 -4.01 6.31 -26.66
CA TYR A 9 -4.44 6.72 -28.01
C TYR A 9 -4.43 5.55 -28.99
N ASP A 10 -5.19 5.68 -30.08
CA ASP A 10 -5.30 4.64 -31.12
C ASP A 10 -3.98 4.30 -31.83
N HIS A 11 -2.97 5.17 -31.72
CA HIS A 11 -1.65 4.98 -32.33
C HIS A 11 -0.60 4.45 -31.36
N ASP A 12 -0.98 4.19 -30.10
CA ASP A 12 -0.09 3.58 -29.13
C ASP A 12 0.21 2.14 -29.52
N SER A 13 1.46 1.73 -29.39
CA SER A 13 1.81 0.31 -29.44
C SER A 13 1.32 -0.42 -28.18
N ASP A 14 1.24 -1.75 -28.23
CA ASP A 14 0.93 -2.57 -27.06
C ASP A 14 1.88 -2.28 -25.87
N LEU A 15 3.12 -1.89 -26.18
CA LEU A 15 4.13 -1.54 -25.20
C LEU A 15 3.87 -0.18 -24.55
N ASP A 16 3.51 0.83 -25.35
CA ASP A 16 3.10 2.15 -24.86
C ASP A 16 1.88 2.02 -23.94
N VAL A 17 0.88 1.25 -24.36
CA VAL A 17 -0.31 0.95 -23.56
C VAL A 17 0.08 0.29 -22.23
N THR A 18 0.99 -0.69 -22.26
CA THR A 18 1.48 -1.37 -21.06
C THR A 18 2.14 -0.39 -20.08
N HIS A 19 3.03 0.47 -20.56
CA HIS A 19 3.69 1.47 -19.71
C HIS A 19 2.72 2.50 -19.13
N LYS A 20 1.72 2.92 -19.90
CA LYS A 20 0.65 3.82 -19.46
C LYS A 20 -0.20 3.18 -18.36
N ILE A 21 -0.65 1.94 -18.56
CA ILE A 21 -1.38 1.16 -17.54
C ILE A 21 -0.53 1.02 -16.28
N ASN A 22 0.73 0.61 -16.41
CA ASN A 22 1.64 0.47 -15.27
C ASN A 22 1.80 1.80 -14.51
N SER A 23 1.82 2.93 -15.20
CA SER A 23 1.90 4.26 -14.57
C SER A 23 0.63 4.59 -13.76
N ILE A 24 -0.54 4.28 -14.31
CA ILE A 24 -1.83 4.43 -13.62
C ILE A 24 -1.89 3.53 -12.37
N GLU A 25 -1.47 2.27 -12.50
CA GLU A 25 -1.45 1.33 -11.38
C GLU A 25 -0.51 1.77 -10.27
N LEU A 26 0.69 2.24 -10.61
CA LEU A 26 1.67 2.73 -9.64
C LEU A 26 1.12 3.92 -8.84
N ASP A 27 0.48 4.89 -9.51
CA ASP A 27 -0.14 6.02 -8.83
C ASP A 27 -1.27 5.57 -7.89
N ASN A 28 -2.10 4.62 -8.34
CA ASN A 28 -3.16 4.03 -7.52
C ASN A 28 -2.59 3.35 -6.26
N TRP A 29 -1.49 2.59 -6.38
CA TRP A 29 -0.85 1.95 -5.23
C TRP A 29 -0.28 2.97 -4.25
N ILE A 30 0.41 4.01 -4.76
CA ILE A 30 0.94 5.10 -3.93
C ILE A 30 -0.17 5.81 -3.17
N ASN A 31 -1.27 6.17 -3.84
CA ASN A 31 -2.39 6.85 -3.21
C ASN A 31 -3.10 5.97 -2.18
N HIS A 32 -3.20 4.67 -2.43
CA HIS A 32 -3.74 3.73 -1.46
C HIS A 32 -2.81 3.56 -0.24
N LEU A 33 -1.49 3.46 -0.43
CA LEU A 33 -0.53 3.38 0.69
C LEU A 33 -0.53 4.66 1.54
N LYS A 34 -0.67 5.85 0.93
CA LYS A 34 -0.88 7.11 1.68
C LYS A 34 -2.15 7.07 2.54
N TYR A 35 -3.24 6.52 1.98
CA TYR A 35 -4.47 6.34 2.73
C TYR A 35 -4.28 5.35 3.88
N ILE A 36 -3.57 4.25 3.66
CA ILE A 36 -3.22 3.27 4.69
C ILE A 36 -2.41 3.92 5.82
N ASN A 37 -1.46 4.81 5.55
CA ASN A 37 -0.75 5.57 6.59
C ASN A 37 -1.69 6.39 7.48
N LYS A 38 -2.65 7.10 6.87
CA LYS A 38 -3.66 7.86 7.63
C LYS A 38 -4.49 6.91 8.50
N GLU A 39 -4.89 5.78 7.95
CA GLU A 39 -5.68 4.78 8.68
C GLU A 39 -4.88 4.15 9.83
N LEU A 40 -3.60 3.81 9.61
CA LEU A 40 -2.70 3.30 10.65
C LEU A 40 -2.47 4.31 11.77
N THR A 41 -2.25 5.59 11.43
CA THR A 41 -2.15 6.67 12.42
C THR A 41 -3.38 6.70 13.33
N ASN A 42 -4.58 6.60 12.74
CA ASN A 42 -5.82 6.57 13.51
C ASN A 42 -5.93 5.32 14.38
N LEU A 43 -5.63 4.13 13.83
CA LEU A 43 -5.70 2.86 14.56
C LEU A 43 -4.71 2.80 15.73
N ILE A 44 -3.50 3.34 15.54
CA ILE A 44 -2.48 3.46 16.58
C ILE A 44 -2.96 4.43 17.68
N GLY A 45 -3.52 5.57 17.30
CA GLY A 45 -4.11 6.54 18.24
C GLY A 45 -5.23 5.91 19.09
N LEU A 46 -6.16 5.21 18.45
CA LEU A 46 -7.25 4.49 19.13
C LEU A 46 -6.73 3.44 20.13
N CYS A 47 -5.68 2.70 19.76
CA CYS A 47 -5.04 1.74 20.64
C CYS A 47 -4.32 2.42 21.82
N GLY A 48 -3.63 3.53 21.57
CA GLY A 48 -2.81 4.25 22.56
C GLY A 48 -3.59 5.03 23.60
N GLU A 49 -4.74 5.61 23.25
CA GLU A 49 -5.47 6.51 24.15
C GLU A 49 -6.39 5.77 25.14
N ASP A 50 -6.92 4.60 24.79
CA ASP A 50 -8.03 4.05 25.58
C ASP A 50 -8.26 2.52 25.52
N LEU A 51 -7.77 1.85 24.47
CA LEU A 51 -8.21 0.50 24.13
C LEU A 51 -7.18 -0.59 24.50
N SER A 52 -5.88 -0.29 24.46
CA SER A 52 -4.80 -1.24 24.82
C SER A 52 -4.94 -1.76 26.26
N ASN A 53 -5.18 -0.85 27.22
CA ASN A 53 -5.45 -1.22 28.62
C ASN A 53 -6.74 -2.04 28.80
N LYS A 54 -7.72 -1.92 27.89
CA LYS A 54 -9.01 -2.62 27.94
C LYS A 54 -9.00 -3.96 27.20
N LEU A 55 -8.14 -4.10 26.21
CA LEU A 55 -7.94 -5.33 25.43
C LEU A 55 -6.81 -6.21 25.98
N ASN A 56 -5.98 -5.67 26.90
CA ASN A 56 -4.82 -6.34 27.48
C ASN A 56 -3.84 -6.88 26.43
N ASP A 57 -3.81 -6.24 25.26
CA ASP A 57 -3.14 -6.76 24.08
C ASP A 57 -2.19 -5.71 23.48
N GLU A 58 -1.11 -5.46 24.23
CA GLU A 58 0.02 -4.65 23.81
C GLU A 58 0.63 -5.16 22.48
N THR A 59 0.37 -6.43 22.13
CA THR A 59 0.87 -7.05 20.89
C THR A 59 0.21 -6.48 19.64
N ILE A 60 -1.07 -6.07 19.69
CA ILE A 60 -1.76 -5.50 18.52
C ILE A 60 -1.25 -4.09 18.19
N LEU A 61 -1.02 -3.26 19.21
CA LEU A 61 -0.46 -1.93 19.03
C LEU A 61 0.92 -2.02 18.36
N GLU A 62 1.78 -2.90 18.84
CA GLU A 62 3.10 -3.11 18.25
C GLU A 62 3.03 -3.68 16.82
N LYS A 63 2.07 -4.56 16.53
CA LYS A 63 1.81 -5.01 15.14
C LYS A 63 1.40 -3.84 14.23
N PHE A 64 0.56 -2.92 14.69
CA PHE A 64 0.18 -1.74 13.89
C PHE A 64 1.35 -0.79 13.68
N LYS A 65 2.14 -0.48 14.72
CA LYS A 65 3.36 0.34 14.57
C LYS A 65 4.36 -0.30 13.60
N LYS A 66 4.55 -1.61 13.68
CA LYS A 66 5.39 -2.33 12.72
C LYS A 66 4.84 -2.20 11.30
N LYS A 67 3.52 -2.34 11.14
CA LYS A 67 2.86 -2.23 9.84
C LYS A 67 2.95 -0.83 9.24
N ASP A 68 2.97 0.21 10.09
CA ASP A 68 3.19 1.61 9.72
C ASP A 68 4.58 1.80 9.09
N VAL A 69 5.62 1.33 9.76
CA VAL A 69 7.00 1.33 9.22
C VAL A 69 7.10 0.53 7.92
N GLU A 70 6.47 -0.64 7.84
CA GLU A 70 6.44 -1.44 6.60
C GLU A 70 5.72 -0.72 5.46
N ASN A 71 4.64 0.01 5.75
CA ASN A 71 3.90 0.80 4.76
C ASN A 71 4.74 1.96 4.23
N ASP A 72 5.41 2.71 5.11
CA ASP A 72 6.31 3.79 4.74
C ASP A 72 7.48 3.31 3.89
N ASN A 73 8.09 2.18 4.25
CA ASN A 73 9.18 1.61 3.46
C ASN A 73 8.74 1.26 2.04
N LEU A 74 7.56 0.62 1.89
CA LEU A 74 7.02 0.30 0.58
C LEU A 74 6.65 1.57 -0.21
N LEU A 75 6.01 2.55 0.44
CA LEU A 75 5.63 3.81 -0.18
C LEU A 75 6.87 4.56 -0.71
N ASN A 76 7.95 4.62 0.07
CA ASN A 76 9.22 5.21 -0.33
C ASN A 76 9.84 4.46 -1.52
N ALA A 77 9.78 3.13 -1.52
CA ALA A 77 10.25 2.34 -2.66
C ALA A 77 9.45 2.64 -3.94
N LEU A 78 8.12 2.78 -3.85
CA LEU A 78 7.28 3.14 -5.00
C LEU A 78 7.53 4.57 -5.51
N PHE A 79 7.84 5.52 -4.62
CA PHE A 79 8.24 6.87 -5.03
C PHE A 79 9.59 6.88 -5.75
N ASN A 80 10.56 6.11 -5.26
CA ASN A 80 11.86 5.96 -5.92
C ASN A 80 11.67 5.32 -7.30
N TYR A 81 10.84 4.28 -7.40
CA TYR A 81 10.49 3.65 -8.67
C TYR A 81 9.79 4.62 -9.62
N THR A 82 8.84 5.43 -9.14
CA THR A 82 8.20 6.48 -9.96
C THR A 82 9.23 7.44 -10.55
N THR A 83 10.31 7.72 -9.80
CA THR A 83 11.39 8.60 -10.25
C THR A 83 12.26 7.92 -11.30
N SER A 84 12.68 6.66 -11.10
CA SER A 84 13.47 5.92 -12.08
C SER A 84 12.72 5.66 -13.39
N ARG A 85 11.38 5.52 -13.32
CA ARG A 85 10.55 5.37 -14.52
C ARG A 85 10.52 6.58 -15.44
N ARG A 86 10.93 7.77 -14.99
CA ARG A 86 11.03 8.94 -15.88
C ARG A 86 12.09 8.74 -16.96
N ASP A 87 13.08 7.91 -16.68
CA ASP A 87 14.16 7.58 -17.59
C ASP A 87 13.73 6.53 -18.64
N ILE A 88 12.51 5.96 -18.54
CA ILE A 88 11.92 5.06 -19.56
C ILE A 88 11.82 5.75 -20.92
N VAL A 89 11.53 7.06 -20.93
CA VAL A 89 11.39 7.85 -22.17
C VAL A 89 12.72 7.90 -22.95
N GLU A 90 13.86 7.67 -22.30
CA GLU A 90 15.18 7.61 -22.93
C GLU A 90 15.56 6.20 -23.43
N CYS A 91 14.72 5.19 -23.20
CA CYS A 91 15.00 3.82 -23.65
C CYS A 91 14.45 3.54 -25.04
N GLU A 92 15.36 3.33 -26.00
CA GLU A 92 15.05 2.99 -27.39
C GLU A 92 15.08 1.47 -27.66
N ASP A 93 15.32 0.63 -26.65
CA ASP A 93 15.48 -0.82 -26.78
C ASP A 93 14.45 -1.61 -25.95
N THR A 94 13.82 -2.60 -26.59
CA THR A 94 12.88 -3.56 -25.98
C THR A 94 13.46 -4.28 -24.77
N GLU A 95 14.78 -4.51 -24.71
CA GLU A 95 15.41 -5.13 -23.54
C GLU A 95 15.24 -4.26 -22.28
N CYS A 96 15.32 -2.94 -22.43
CA CYS A 96 15.12 -2.00 -21.34
C CYS A 96 13.65 -1.95 -20.89
N ASP A 97 12.71 -1.97 -21.82
CA ASP A 97 11.28 -2.00 -21.49
C ASP A 97 10.90 -3.23 -20.65
N MET A 98 11.49 -4.39 -20.98
CA MET A 98 11.26 -5.63 -20.24
C MET A 98 11.80 -5.57 -18.81
N VAL A 99 12.87 -4.81 -18.55
CA VAL A 99 13.38 -4.56 -17.19
C VAL A 99 12.33 -3.80 -16.38
N TYR A 100 11.79 -2.70 -16.93
CA TYR A 100 10.79 -1.90 -16.24
C TYR A 100 9.47 -2.65 -16.00
N ILE A 101 9.03 -3.47 -16.95
CA ILE A 101 7.85 -4.34 -16.78
C ILE A 101 8.10 -5.36 -15.67
N THR A 102 9.28 -6.01 -15.67
CA THR A 102 9.63 -7.00 -14.65
C THR A 102 9.73 -6.36 -13.25
N GLU A 103 10.30 -5.16 -13.17
CA GLU A 103 10.37 -4.39 -11.94
C GLU A 103 8.98 -3.99 -11.44
N HIS A 104 8.10 -3.52 -12.34
CA HIS A 104 6.69 -3.19 -12.02
C HIS A 104 5.98 -4.38 -11.38
N GLU A 105 6.12 -5.58 -11.97
CA GLU A 105 5.51 -6.80 -11.45
C GLU A 105 6.10 -7.24 -10.09
N SER A 106 7.36 -6.91 -9.82
CA SER A 106 7.95 -7.09 -8.49
C SER A 106 7.26 -6.19 -7.44
N TYR A 107 7.05 -4.92 -7.77
CA TYR A 107 6.34 -3.99 -6.90
C TYR A 107 4.86 -4.34 -6.75
N ARG A 108 4.20 -4.81 -7.82
CA ARG A 108 2.81 -5.33 -7.79
C ARG A 108 2.66 -6.40 -6.72
N ARG A 109 3.54 -7.41 -6.74
CA ARG A 109 3.54 -8.51 -5.76
C ARG A 109 3.77 -8.01 -4.34
N SER A 110 4.71 -7.10 -4.15
CA SER A 110 5.03 -6.50 -2.85
C SER A 110 3.84 -5.72 -2.29
N TYR A 111 3.18 -4.92 -3.12
CA TYR A 111 1.97 -4.18 -2.77
C TYR A 111 0.80 -5.09 -2.41
N LEU A 112 0.50 -6.10 -3.22
CA LEU A 112 -0.59 -7.04 -2.94
C LEU A 112 -0.35 -7.83 -1.65
N TYR A 113 0.89 -8.27 -1.43
CA TYR A 113 1.28 -8.95 -0.19
C TYR A 113 1.10 -8.04 1.03
N HIS A 114 1.59 -6.80 0.96
CA HIS A 114 1.42 -5.83 2.04
C HIS A 114 -0.05 -5.57 2.35
N LEU A 115 -0.87 -5.38 1.32
CA LEU A 115 -2.30 -5.12 1.44
C LEU A 115 -3.05 -6.28 2.13
N ASP A 116 -2.77 -7.52 1.74
CA ASP A 116 -3.35 -8.71 2.40
C ASP A 116 -2.97 -8.76 3.89
N LYS A 117 -1.69 -8.56 4.21
CA LYS A 117 -1.22 -8.57 5.60
C LYS A 117 -1.81 -7.45 6.43
N TYR A 118 -1.93 -6.26 5.86
CA TYR A 118 -2.57 -5.12 6.52
C TYR A 118 -4.05 -5.41 6.82
N ARG A 119 -4.80 -5.91 5.83
CA ARG A 119 -6.23 -6.26 6.01
C ARG A 119 -6.43 -7.29 7.10
N ARG A 120 -5.66 -8.38 7.10
CA ARG A 120 -5.74 -9.41 8.15
C ARG A 120 -5.48 -8.86 9.55
N LEU A 121 -4.54 -7.91 9.68
CA LEU A 121 -4.28 -7.26 10.96
C LEU A 121 -5.47 -6.40 11.42
N LYS A 122 -6.13 -5.70 10.49
CA LYS A 122 -7.36 -4.97 10.79
C LYS A 122 -8.49 -5.90 11.20
N ASP A 123 -8.68 -7.00 10.48
CA ASP A 123 -9.70 -7.99 10.80
C ASP A 123 -9.46 -8.57 12.21
N GLU A 124 -8.21 -8.95 12.52
CA GLU A 124 -7.81 -9.42 13.87
C GLU A 124 -8.16 -8.38 14.95
N PHE A 125 -7.91 -7.10 14.68
CA PHE A 125 -8.26 -6.01 15.59
C PHE A 125 -9.78 -5.87 15.78
N PHE A 126 -10.54 -5.79 14.69
CA PHE A 126 -11.98 -5.59 14.76
C PHE A 126 -12.71 -6.78 15.41
N ASP A 127 -12.25 -8.01 15.15
CA ASP A 127 -12.77 -9.21 15.82
C ASP A 127 -12.59 -9.13 17.34
N LYS A 128 -11.42 -8.68 17.81
CA LYS A 128 -11.15 -8.48 19.25
C LYS A 128 -12.03 -7.38 19.83
N VAL A 129 -12.18 -6.26 19.12
CA VAL A 129 -13.03 -5.14 19.58
C VAL A 129 -14.49 -5.57 19.68
N GLN A 130 -15.02 -6.22 18.65
CA GLN A 130 -16.40 -6.72 18.64
C GLN A 130 -16.63 -7.76 19.74
N GLY A 131 -15.71 -8.72 19.92
CA GLY A 131 -15.78 -9.70 20.99
C GLY A 131 -15.84 -9.05 22.38
N ASN A 132 -15.02 -8.03 22.63
CA ASN A 132 -15.03 -7.31 23.91
C ASN A 132 -16.35 -6.57 24.15
N LEU A 133 -16.91 -5.91 23.12
CA LEU A 133 -18.21 -5.22 23.22
C LEU A 133 -19.36 -6.18 23.53
N ILE A 134 -19.39 -7.35 22.88
CA ILE A 134 -20.41 -8.38 23.13
C ILE A 134 -20.31 -8.89 24.57
N LEU A 135 -19.10 -9.20 25.05
CA LEU A 135 -18.89 -9.66 26.43
C LEU A 135 -19.40 -8.65 27.45
N ARG A 136 -19.14 -7.35 27.24
CA ARG A 136 -19.62 -6.29 28.13
C ARG A 136 -21.15 -6.21 28.19
N ASN A 137 -21.81 -6.34 27.05
CA ASN A 137 -23.28 -6.32 26.97
C ASN A 137 -23.95 -7.55 27.64
N LEU A 138 -23.24 -8.67 27.78
CA LEU A 138 -23.73 -9.86 28.48
C LEU A 138 -23.50 -9.80 30.00
N THR A 139 -22.59 -8.93 30.45
CA THR A 139 -22.21 -8.77 31.87
C THR A 139 -22.80 -7.51 32.53
N ALA A 140 -23.47 -6.66 31.76
CA ALA A 140 -24.18 -5.46 32.21
C ALA A 140 -25.67 -5.75 32.45
#